data_AF-A0A251R4D1-F1
#
_entry.id   AF-A0A251R4D1-F1
#
_cell.length_a   1.000
_cell.length_b   1.000
_cell.length_c   1.000
_cell.angle_alpha   90.00
_cell.angle_beta   90.00
_cell.angle_gamma   90.00
#
_symmetry.space_group_name_H-M   'P 1'
#
loop_
_entity.id
_entity.type
_entity.pdbx_description
1 polymer ?
#
loop_
_entity_poly.entity_id
_entity_poly.type
_entity_poly.pdbx_seq_one_letter_code
_entity_poly.pdbx_strand_id
1 'polypeptide(L)' 'MMIRLPVRWDKTVIVVMNAVRVSSPYTPESVSGGTPAANERVKKVLELERKRLQTRGSGQ' A
#
# COMPACT_ATOMS: atom_id res chain seq x y z
N MET A 1 -0.10 20.89 -1.23
CA MET A 1 1.17 20.28 -1.69
C MET A 1 1.10 18.77 -1.45
N MET A 2 0.88 17.97 -2.50
CA MET A 2 0.63 16.52 -2.39
C MET A 2 1.98 15.77 -2.34
N ILE A 3 2.52 15.56 -1.15
CA ILE A 3 3.73 14.74 -0.96
C ILE A 3 3.39 13.25 -1.16
N ARG A 4 3.53 12.77 -2.41
CA ARG A 4 3.59 11.34 -2.71
C ARG A 4 4.91 10.83 -2.15
N LEU A 5 4.83 9.91 -1.18
CA LEU A 5 6.02 9.25 -0.65
C LEU A 5 6.73 8.50 -1.77
N PRO A 6 8.08 8.46 -1.78
CA PRO A 6 8.82 7.68 -2.77
C PRO A 6 8.39 6.22 -2.68
N VAL A 7 7.85 5.71 -3.78
CA VAL A 7 7.39 4.32 -3.91
C VAL A 7 8.15 3.66 -5.05
N ARG A 8 8.61 2.44 -4.84
CA ARG A 8 9.27 1.62 -5.85
C ARG A 8 8.69 0.21 -5.85
N TRP A 9 8.75 -0.44 -7.00
CA TRP A 9 8.39 -1.85 -7.14
C TRP A 9 9.67 -2.70 -7.06
N ASP A 10 9.69 -3.64 -6.14
CA ASP A 10 10.72 -4.66 -5.98
C ASP A 10 10.11 -6.00 -6.35
N LYS A 11 10.17 -6.34 -7.65
CA LYS A 11 9.45 -7.48 -8.23
C LYS A 11 7.95 -7.39 -7.95
N THR A 12 7.44 -8.26 -7.06
CA THR A 12 6.04 -8.33 -6.60
C THR A 12 5.80 -7.63 -5.27
N VAL A 13 6.81 -6.93 -4.73
CA VAL A 13 6.76 -6.23 -3.46
C VAL A 13 6.78 -4.73 -3.71
N ILE A 14 5.82 -4.02 -3.13
CA ILE A 14 5.79 -2.56 -3.14
C ILE A 14 6.63 -2.06 -1.98
N VAL A 15 7.65 -1.25 -2.26
CA VAL A 15 8.51 -0.67 -1.23
C VAL A 15 8.26 0.83 -1.15
N VAL A 16 7.78 1.29 0.02
CA VAL A 16 7.48 2.69 0.32
C VAL A 16 8.57 3.27 1.21
N MET A 17 9.13 4.41 0.80
CA MET A 17 10.23 5.10 1.48
C MET A 17 11.48 4.25 1.74
N ASN A 18 11.70 3.16 0.98
CA ASN A 18 12.72 2.13 1.25
C ASN A 18 12.59 1.46 2.63
N ALA A 19 11.52 1.71 3.38
CA ALA A 19 11.37 1.29 4.77
C ALA A 19 10.20 0.31 4.94
N VAL A 20 9.06 0.59 4.29
CA VAL A 20 7.86 -0.26 4.35
C VAL A 20 7.80 -1.13 3.10
N ARG A 21 7.50 -2.41 3.27
CA ARG A 21 7.36 -3.40 2.21
C ARG A 21 5.96 -3.98 2.26
N VAL A 22 5.33 -4.12 1.10
CA VAL A 22 4.02 -4.73 0.95
C VAL A 22 4.12 -5.80 -0.13
N SER A 23 4.02 -7.05 0.27
CA SER A 23 4.03 -8.18 -0.67
C SER A 23 2.60 -8.64 -0.99
N SER A 24 2.46 -9.43 -2.06
CA SER A 24 1.27 -10.26 -2.27
C SER A 24 0.94 -11.05 -0.99
N PRO A 25 -0.33 -11.16 -0.56
CA PRO A 25 -1.58 -10.77 -1.23
C PRO A 25 -2.01 -9.29 -1.12
N TYR A 26 -1.10 -8.38 -0.77
CA TYR A 26 -1.37 -6.95 -0.59
C TYR A 26 -2.49 -6.71 0.43
N THR A 27 -2.43 -7.44 1.55
CA THR A 27 -3.28 -7.23 2.71
C THR A 27 -2.59 -6.33 3.74
N PRO A 28 -3.35 -5.71 4.67
CA PRO A 28 -2.75 -4.96 5.79
C PRO A 28 -1.74 -5.76 6.61
N GLU A 29 -1.91 -7.08 6.64
CA GLU A 29 -1.03 -8.05 7.29
C GLU A 29 0.27 -8.31 6.50
N SER A 30 0.23 -8.09 5.18
CA SER A 30 1.40 -8.19 4.30
C SER A 30 2.28 -6.94 4.32
N VAL A 31 1.91 -5.92 5.12
CA VAL A 31 2.68 -4.70 5.31
C VAL A 31 3.70 -4.93 6.43
N SER A 32 4.98 -4.78 6.12
CA SER A 32 6.07 -5.05 7.06
C SER A 32 7.22 -4.06 6.90
N GLY A 33 7.92 -3.77 8.00
CA GLY A 33 9.07 -2.85 8.04
C GLY A 33 8.71 -1.41 8.41
N GLY A 34 9.70 -0.51 8.40
CA GLY A 34 9.53 0.91 8.65
C GLY A 34 9.05 1.26 10.07
N THR A 35 8.58 2.49 10.24
CA THR A 35 8.03 2.96 11.51
C THR A 35 6.56 2.56 11.65
N PRO A 36 6.04 2.38 12.87
CA PRO A 36 4.62 2.08 13.11
C PRO A 36 3.68 3.08 12.42
N ALA A 37 4.01 4.38 12.46
CA ALA A 37 3.25 5.43 11.81
C ALA A 37 3.20 5.29 10.27
N ALA A 38 4.28 4.85 9.64
CA ALA A 38 4.32 4.60 8.21
C ALA A 38 3.45 3.39 7.82
N ASN A 39 3.51 2.31 8.61
CA ASN A 39 2.69 1.12 8.39
C ASN A 39 1.20 1.44 8.49
N GLU A 40 0.77 2.14 9.53
CA GLU A 40 -0.64 2.55 9.67
C GLU A 40 -1.11 3.39 8.48
N ARG A 41 -0.26 4.29 7.97
CA ARG A 41 -0.58 5.07 6.77
C ARG A 41 -0.68 4.20 5.52
N VAL A 42 0.25 3.25 5.32
CA VAL A 42 0.26 2.34 4.16
C VAL A 42 -0.95 1.40 4.18
N LYS A 43 -1.31 0.85 5.35
CA LYS A 43 -2.53 0.03 5.51
C LYS A 43 -3.77 0.82 5.08
N LYS A 44 -3.90 2.06 5.55
CA LYS A 44 -5.04 2.93 5.19
C LYS A 44 -5.10 3.23 3.70
N VAL A 45 -3.95 3.47 3.05
CA VAL A 45 -3.89 3.64 1.58
C VAL A 45 -4.32 2.36 0.87
N LEU A 46 -3.85 1.20 1.34
CA LEU A 46 -4.18 -0.09 0.75
C LEU A 46 -5.67 -0.41 0.84
N GLU A 47 -6.30 -0.11 1.97
CA GLU A 47 -7.75 -0.24 2.15
C GLU A 47 -8.54 0.70 1.23
N LEU A 48 -8.11 1.96 1.11
CA LEU A 48 -8.74 2.93 0.22
C LEU A 48 -8.64 2.49 -1.24
N GLU A 49 -7.46 2.07 -1.69
CA GLU A 49 -7.27 1.59 -3.06
C GLU A 49 -8.05 0.29 -3.32
N ARG A 50 -8.11 -0.63 -2.35
CA ARG A 50 -8.94 -1.84 -2.45
C ARG A 50 -10.43 -1.50 -2.55
N LYS A 51 -10.92 -0.53 -1.76
CA LYS A 51 -12.30 -0.04 -1.87
C LYS A 51 -12.55 0.57 -3.24
N ARG A 52 -11.63 1.40 -3.75
CA ARG A 52 -11.72 2.00 -5.09
C ARG A 52 -11.70 0.97 -6.21
N LEU A 53 -10.87 -0.09 -6.10
CA LEU A 53 -10.85 -1.20 -7.04
C LEU A 53 -12.18 -1.97 -7.05
N GLN A 54 -12.76 -2.25 -5.87
CA GLN A 54 -14.07 -2.90 -5.76
C GLN A 54 -15.19 -2.04 -6.35
N THR A 55 -15.19 -0.73 -6.10
CA THR A 55 -16.17 0.20 -6.71
C THR A 55 -16.02 0.29 -8.24
N ARG A 56 -14.82 0.05 -8.78
CA ARG A 56 -14.58 -0.03 -10.23
C ARG A 56 -14.90 -1.41 -10.83
N GLY A 57 -15.16 -2.42 -9.99
CA GLY A 57 -15.54 -3.78 -10.42
C GLY A 57 -17.05 -4.03 -10.51
N SER A 58 -17.88 -3.17 -9.93
CA SER A 58 -19.35 -3.22 -10.03
C SER A 58 -19.89 -2.38 -11.20
N GLY A 59 -19.22 -2.51 -12.36
CA GLY A 59 -19.59 -1.88 -13.62
C GLY A 59 -19.56 -2.90 -14.76
N GLN A 60 -20.32 -3.97 -14.64
CA GLN A 60 -20.81 -4.77 -15.77
C GLN A 60 -22.17 -5.37 -15.44
#